data_AF-A0A5E8EUS8-F1
#
_entry.id   AF-A0A5E8EUS8-F1
#
_cell.length_a   1.000
_cell.length_b   1.000
_cell.length_c   1.000
_cell.angle_alpha   90.00
_cell.angle_beta   90.00
_cell.angle_gamma   90.00
#
_symmetry.space_group_name_H-M   'P 1'
#
loop_
_entity.id
_entity.type
_entity.pdbx_description
1 polymer ?
#
loop_
_entity_poly.entity_id
_entity_poly.type
_entity_poly.pdbx_seq_one_letter_code
_entity_poly.pdbx_strand_id
1 'polypeptide(L)'
;MTVSKAMAVAGLVAAATLVAGSARADDMLGSYVARISDRDHRASDGYPLSSAAQMVRQDRANWHKFHRRDSDDQGDPWFRSDGSRADLQRMLERGGAMSSATRRAIVNGEPLIEVDVYSDSVRVSIVED
;
A
#
# COMPACT_ATOMS: atom_id res chain seq x y z
N MET A 1 -61.97 48.50 0.54
CA MET A 1 -62.21 47.20 -0.12
C MET A 1 -60.92 46.74 -0.77
N THR A 2 -60.44 45.59 -0.32
CA THR A 2 -59.31 44.79 -0.80
C THR A 2 -59.19 44.72 -2.33
N VAL A 3 -57.96 44.68 -2.88
CA VAL A 3 -57.41 43.52 -3.63
C VAL A 3 -55.88 43.67 -3.77
N SER A 4 -55.15 42.67 -3.27
CA SER A 4 -53.71 42.44 -3.46
C SER A 4 -53.39 42.02 -4.89
N LYS A 5 -52.21 42.35 -5.44
CA LYS A 5 -51.63 41.56 -6.53
C LYS A 5 -50.15 41.32 -6.30
N ALA A 6 -49.84 40.05 -6.12
CA ALA A 6 -48.57 39.52 -5.66
C ALA A 6 -47.48 39.60 -6.72
N MET A 7 -46.27 39.85 -6.25
CA MET A 7 -45.00 39.64 -6.93
C MET A 7 -44.85 38.16 -7.30
N ALA A 8 -44.51 37.86 -8.55
CA ALA A 8 -44.09 36.53 -8.96
C ALA A 8 -42.65 36.61 -9.47
N VAL A 9 -41.68 36.44 -8.55
CA VAL A 9 -40.30 36.12 -8.89
C VAL A 9 -40.18 34.61 -8.85
N ALA A 10 -40.20 33.96 -10.01
CA ALA A 10 -39.94 32.53 -10.12
C ALA A 10 -38.43 32.29 -10.01
N GLY A 11 -37.95 32.04 -8.78
CA GLY A 11 -36.59 31.57 -8.53
C GLY A 11 -36.48 30.07 -8.83
N LEU A 12 -35.73 29.71 -9.87
CA LEU A 12 -35.34 28.33 -10.15
C LEU A 12 -34.20 27.94 -9.19
N VAL A 13 -34.53 27.32 -8.05
CA VAL A 13 -33.52 26.76 -7.14
C VAL A 13 -33.16 25.35 -7.63
N ALA A 14 -32.00 25.23 -8.28
CA ALA A 14 -31.40 23.94 -8.57
C ALA A 14 -30.76 23.39 -7.28
N ALA A 15 -31.41 22.42 -6.64
CA ALA A 15 -30.85 21.70 -5.50
C ALA A 15 -29.81 20.68 -5.99
N ALA A 16 -28.54 21.07 -6.02
CA ALA A 16 -27.43 20.14 -6.21
C ALA A 16 -27.20 19.35 -4.91
N THR A 17 -27.77 18.17 -4.78
CA THR A 17 -27.44 17.24 -3.70
C THR A 17 -26.06 16.64 -3.98
N LEU A 18 -25.02 17.29 -3.47
CA LEU A 18 -23.69 16.71 -3.36
C LEU A 18 -23.75 15.55 -2.37
N VAL A 19 -23.87 14.31 -2.87
CA VAL A 19 -23.51 13.12 -2.08
C VAL A 19 -22.00 13.17 -1.91
N ALA A 20 -21.55 13.86 -0.87
CA ALA A 20 -20.19 13.75 -0.39
C ALA A 20 -20.03 12.36 0.23
N GLY A 21 -19.64 11.37 -0.59
CA GLY A 21 -19.14 10.10 -0.06
C GLY A 21 -17.95 10.42 0.83
N SER A 22 -18.05 10.11 2.13
CA SER A 22 -16.92 10.26 3.05
C SER A 22 -15.79 9.35 2.55
N ALA A 23 -14.75 9.93 1.98
CA ALA A 23 -13.49 9.21 1.81
C ALA A 23 -13.02 8.83 3.22
N ARG A 24 -13.08 7.54 3.56
CA ARG A 24 -12.43 7.06 4.78
C ARG A 24 -10.94 7.06 4.51
N ALA A 25 -10.20 7.88 5.25
CA ALA A 25 -8.76 7.82 5.27
C ALA A 25 -8.37 6.45 5.85
N ASP A 26 -7.48 5.74 5.16
CA ASP A 26 -6.93 4.48 5.66
C ASP A 26 -5.99 4.79 6.84
N ASP A 27 -6.18 4.10 7.96
CA ASP A 27 -5.46 4.41 9.20
C ASP A 27 -4.02 3.90 9.11
N MET A 28 -3.04 4.80 9.25
CA MET A 28 -1.62 4.44 9.25
C MET A 28 -1.27 3.69 10.53
N LEU A 29 -0.71 2.49 10.38
CA LEU A 29 -0.29 1.62 11.48
C LEU A 29 1.18 1.85 11.84
N GLY A 30 2.02 2.16 10.85
CA GLY A 30 3.43 2.49 11.01
C GLY A 30 4.22 2.20 9.73
N SER A 31 5.54 2.14 9.83
CA SER A 31 6.43 1.82 8.71
C SER A 31 7.57 0.90 9.16
N TYR A 32 8.20 0.25 8.19
CA TYR A 32 9.47 -0.46 8.38
C TYR A 32 10.37 -0.31 7.16
N VAL A 33 11.68 -0.35 7.40
CA VAL A 33 12.70 -0.38 6.36
C VAL A 33 13.16 -1.82 6.11
N ALA A 34 13.43 -2.16 4.85
CA ALA A 34 13.94 -3.46 4.47
C ALA A 34 14.85 -3.40 3.24
N ARG A 35 15.91 -4.21 3.23
CA ARG A 35 16.76 -4.42 2.07
C ARG A 35 16.19 -5.58 1.27
N ILE A 36 15.80 -5.34 0.02
CA ILE A 36 15.45 -6.46 -0.86
C ILE A 36 16.74 -7.02 -1.44
N SER A 37 17.26 -8.14 -0.90
CA SER A 37 18.50 -8.76 -1.42
C SER A 37 18.23 -9.84 -2.48
N ASP A 38 19.26 -10.42 -3.10
CA ASP A 38 19.14 -11.59 -4.00
C ASP A 38 18.40 -12.76 -3.35
N ARG A 39 18.42 -12.85 -2.01
CA ARG A 39 17.68 -13.88 -1.26
C ARG A 39 16.17 -13.69 -1.35
N ASP A 40 15.72 -12.47 -1.57
CA ASP A 40 14.30 -12.13 -1.72
C ASP A 40 13.83 -12.25 -3.17
N HIS A 41 14.77 -12.39 -4.11
CA HIS A 41 14.48 -12.69 -5.51
C HIS A 41 14.16 -14.17 -5.75
N ARG A 42 14.19 -15.00 -4.71
CA ARG A 42 13.99 -16.45 -4.82
C ARG A 42 12.98 -16.94 -3.78
N ALA A 43 12.02 -17.72 -4.23
CA ALA A 43 11.12 -18.44 -3.33
C ALA A 43 11.92 -19.41 -2.44
N SER A 44 11.30 -19.86 -1.34
CA SER A 44 11.95 -20.78 -0.39
C SER A 44 12.38 -22.13 -0.98
N ASP A 45 11.80 -22.53 -2.11
CA ASP A 45 12.14 -23.72 -2.89
C ASP A 45 13.15 -23.44 -4.03
N GLY A 46 13.62 -22.20 -4.15
CA GLY A 46 14.70 -21.79 -5.05
C GLY A 46 14.26 -21.23 -6.40
N TYR A 47 12.95 -21.26 -6.72
CA TYR A 47 12.47 -20.67 -7.97
C TYR A 47 12.61 -19.15 -7.97
N PRO A 48 13.03 -18.53 -9.09
CA PRO A 48 13.11 -17.07 -9.18
C PRO A 48 11.72 -16.45 -9.10
N LEU A 49 11.61 -15.37 -8.34
CA LEU A 49 10.43 -14.53 -8.26
C LEU A 49 10.49 -13.48 -9.36
N SER A 50 9.34 -13.13 -9.92
CA SER A 50 9.25 -12.23 -11.08
C SER A 50 8.51 -10.93 -10.80
N SER A 51 8.08 -10.71 -9.55
CA SER A 51 7.36 -9.51 -9.16
C SER A 51 7.86 -8.94 -7.83
N ALA A 52 7.89 -7.60 -7.78
CA ALA A 52 8.22 -6.87 -6.56
C ALA A 52 7.34 -7.26 -5.37
N ALA A 53 6.05 -7.55 -5.60
CA ALA A 53 5.13 -7.96 -4.52
C ALA A 53 5.54 -9.31 -3.90
N GLN A 54 5.95 -10.27 -4.72
CA GLN A 54 6.47 -11.55 -4.23
C GLN A 54 7.79 -11.37 -3.48
N MET A 55 8.69 -10.52 -3.99
CA MET A 55 10.00 -10.26 -3.38
C MET A 55 9.86 -9.62 -1.99
N VAL A 56 9.05 -8.57 -1.85
CA VAL A 56 8.76 -7.93 -0.55
C VAL A 56 8.09 -8.91 0.43
N ARG A 57 7.22 -9.80 -0.05
CA ARG A 57 6.64 -10.86 0.79
C ARG A 57 7.70 -11.89 1.22
N GLN A 58 8.59 -12.26 0.30
CA GLN A 58 9.65 -13.23 0.55
C GLN A 58 10.64 -12.71 1.58
N ASP A 59 10.98 -11.42 1.51
CA ASP A 59 11.70 -10.69 2.55
C ASP A 59 11.02 -10.89 3.92
N ARG A 60 9.72 -10.56 4.04
CA ARG A 60 9.04 -10.72 5.34
C ARG A 60 9.01 -12.18 5.79
N ALA A 61 9.05 -13.15 4.87
CA ALA A 61 9.25 -14.55 5.20
C ALA A 61 10.67 -14.83 5.72
N ASN A 62 11.68 -14.28 5.06
CA ASN A 62 13.09 -14.36 5.46
C ASN A 62 13.28 -13.76 6.85
N TRP A 63 12.67 -12.62 7.15
CA TRP A 63 12.75 -11.97 8.45
C TRP A 63 12.07 -12.75 9.59
N HIS A 64 10.78 -13.10 9.43
CA HIS A 64 9.95 -13.66 10.51
C HIS A 64 9.96 -15.20 10.60
N LYS A 65 10.02 -15.89 9.45
CA LYS A 65 9.92 -17.36 9.41
C LYS A 65 11.29 -18.02 9.38
N PHE A 66 12.17 -17.55 8.48
CA PHE A 66 13.45 -18.21 8.24
C PHE A 66 14.61 -17.63 9.07
N HIS A 67 14.42 -16.48 9.72
CA HIS A 67 15.45 -15.77 10.48
C HIS A 67 16.71 -15.46 9.65
N ARG A 68 16.52 -15.20 8.36
CA ARG A 68 17.55 -14.86 7.37
C ARG A 68 17.45 -13.38 7.03
N ARG A 69 17.84 -12.54 7.99
CA ARG A 69 17.66 -11.08 7.92
C ARG A 69 18.85 -10.44 7.23
N ASP A 70 18.61 -9.34 6.53
CA ASP A 70 19.67 -8.44 6.10
C ASP A 70 19.98 -7.38 7.18
N SER A 71 21.16 -6.77 7.13
CA SER A 71 21.64 -5.89 8.20
C SER A 71 20.80 -4.63 8.39
N ASP A 72 20.18 -4.17 7.30
CA ASP A 72 19.43 -2.92 7.26
C ASP A 72 17.94 -3.13 7.59
N ASP A 73 17.53 -4.40 7.74
CA ASP A 73 16.13 -4.75 7.93
C ASP A 73 15.64 -4.36 9.33
N GLN A 74 14.44 -3.78 9.34
CA GLN A 74 13.68 -3.52 10.54
C GLN A 74 12.60 -4.59 10.75
N GLY A 75 12.30 -4.85 12.01
CA GLY A 75 11.20 -5.71 12.39
C GLY A 75 9.87 -4.99 12.33
N ASP A 76 8.81 -5.76 12.13
CA ASP A 76 7.44 -5.28 12.13
C ASP A 76 6.52 -6.17 12.99
N PRO A 77 5.43 -5.63 13.55
CA PRO A 77 4.46 -6.43 14.31
C PRO A 77 3.36 -7.08 13.45
N TRP A 78 3.21 -6.70 12.17
CA TRP A 78 2.03 -7.00 11.37
C TRP A 78 2.15 -8.28 10.52
N PHE A 79 3.33 -8.59 9.99
CA PHE A 79 3.54 -9.63 8.98
C PHE A 79 4.23 -10.90 9.52
N ARG A 80 3.93 -11.23 10.78
CA ARG A 80 4.58 -12.32 11.53
C ARG A 80 4.13 -13.73 11.10
N SER A 81 2.92 -13.85 10.52
CA SER A 81 2.31 -15.12 10.15
C SER A 81 2.35 -15.37 8.64
N ASP A 82 2.21 -16.63 8.20
CA ASP A 82 2.09 -16.93 6.78
C ASP A 82 0.85 -16.25 6.14
N GLY A 83 -0.26 -16.16 6.90
CA GLY A 83 -1.49 -15.48 6.46
C GLY A 83 -1.32 -13.97 6.27
N SER A 84 -0.78 -13.27 7.28
CA SER A 84 -0.53 -11.82 7.17
C SER A 84 0.43 -11.47 6.03
N ARG A 85 1.40 -12.34 5.73
CA ARG A 85 2.28 -12.19 4.55
C ARG A 85 1.57 -12.42 3.23
N ALA A 86 0.61 -13.35 3.18
CA ALA A 86 -0.25 -13.48 1.99
C ALA A 86 -1.14 -12.24 1.80
N ASP A 87 -1.60 -11.63 2.89
CA ASP A 87 -2.39 -10.39 2.87
C ASP A 87 -1.53 -9.21 2.38
N LEU A 88 -0.29 -9.10 2.87
CA LEU A 88 0.70 -8.15 2.37
C LEU A 88 0.87 -8.22 0.85
N GLN A 89 1.09 -9.41 0.29
CA GLN A 89 1.23 -9.55 -1.16
C GLN A 89 -0.01 -9.06 -1.91
N ARG A 90 -1.22 -9.38 -1.42
CA ARG A 90 -2.45 -8.88 -2.03
C ARG A 90 -2.56 -7.36 -1.95
N MET A 91 -2.08 -6.73 -0.88
CA MET A 91 -2.02 -5.27 -0.78
C MET A 91 -1.01 -4.66 -1.76
N LEU A 92 0.17 -5.27 -1.92
CA LEU A 92 1.23 -4.83 -2.85
C LEU A 92 0.85 -4.98 -4.33
N GLU A 93 -0.04 -5.92 -4.64
CA GLU A 93 -0.60 -6.14 -5.97
C GLU A 93 -1.67 -5.10 -6.35
N ARG A 94 -2.24 -4.38 -5.37
CA ARG A 94 -3.21 -3.31 -5.64
C ARG A 94 -2.55 -2.10 -6.30
N GLY A 95 -3.33 -1.37 -7.10
CA GLY A 95 -2.92 -0.08 -7.66
C GLY A 95 -2.61 0.92 -6.55
N GLY A 96 -1.51 1.67 -6.70
CA GLY A 96 -1.09 2.69 -5.73
C GLY A 96 -0.11 2.23 -4.65
N ALA A 97 0.10 0.92 -4.47
CA ALA A 97 1.05 0.41 -3.49
C ALA A 97 2.53 0.69 -3.86
N MET A 98 2.82 0.73 -5.16
CA MET A 98 4.15 0.99 -5.69
C MET A 98 4.06 1.74 -7.01
N SER A 99 4.98 2.68 -7.22
CA SER A 99 5.19 3.28 -8.54
C SER A 99 5.79 2.25 -9.52
N SER A 100 5.64 2.46 -10.82
CA SER A 100 6.27 1.60 -11.83
C SER A 100 7.80 1.65 -11.76
N ALA A 101 8.40 2.74 -11.27
CA ALA A 101 9.83 2.84 -11.06
C ALA A 101 10.26 1.97 -9.87
N THR A 102 9.57 2.08 -8.73
CA THR A 102 9.79 1.26 -7.53
C THR A 102 9.71 -0.23 -7.84
N ARG A 103 8.69 -0.66 -8.60
CA ARG A 103 8.57 -2.07 -9.00
C ARG A 103 9.78 -2.55 -9.80
N ARG A 104 10.32 -1.72 -10.69
CA ARG A 104 11.48 -2.08 -11.52
C ARG A 104 12.77 -2.10 -10.72
N ALA A 105 12.95 -1.18 -9.77
CA ALA A 105 14.12 -1.17 -8.89
C ALA A 105 14.17 -2.45 -8.05
N ILE A 106 13.04 -2.82 -7.43
CA ILE A 106 12.92 -4.05 -6.64
C ILE A 106 13.15 -5.30 -7.48
N VAL A 107 12.66 -5.36 -8.72
CA VAL A 107 12.79 -6.56 -9.56
C VAL A 107 14.20 -6.74 -10.16
N ASN A 108 14.93 -5.64 -10.39
CA ASN A 108 16.19 -5.66 -11.12
C ASN A 108 17.41 -5.31 -10.25
N GLY A 109 17.24 -5.09 -8.96
CA GLY A 109 18.28 -4.60 -8.08
C GLY A 109 17.99 -4.94 -6.63
N GLU A 110 18.81 -4.39 -5.73
CA GLU A 110 18.73 -4.70 -4.30
C GLU A 110 18.46 -3.44 -3.44
N PRO A 111 17.37 -2.69 -3.72
CA PRO A 111 17.15 -1.40 -3.09
C PRO A 111 16.82 -1.54 -1.60
N LEU A 112 17.13 -0.49 -0.86
CA LEU A 112 16.56 -0.24 0.46
C LEU A 112 15.18 0.39 0.26
N ILE A 113 14.15 -0.24 0.82
CA ILE A 113 12.78 0.26 0.71
C ILE A 113 12.25 0.63 2.08
N GLU A 114 11.32 1.58 2.09
CA GLU A 114 10.43 1.83 3.22
C GLU A 114 9.03 1.39 2.83
N VAL A 115 8.36 0.67 3.73
CA VAL A 115 6.99 0.19 3.57
C VAL A 115 6.12 0.86 4.63
N ASP A 116 5.29 1.80 4.20
CA ASP A 116 4.21 2.34 5.00
C ASP A 116 3.06 1.32 5.04
N VAL A 117 2.62 1.01 6.25
CA VAL A 117 1.55 0.05 6.51
C VAL A 117 0.32 0.79 7.00
N TYR A 118 -0.79 0.58 6.31
CA TYR A 118 -2.11 1.06 6.68
C TYR A 118 -3.02 -0.13 7.00
N SER A 119 -4.23 0.12 7.47
CA SER A 119 -5.16 -0.95 7.86
C SER A 119 -5.59 -1.82 6.68
N ASP A 120 -5.81 -1.20 5.52
CA ASP A 120 -6.28 -1.89 4.31
C ASP A 120 -5.31 -1.80 3.12
N SER A 121 -4.18 -1.11 3.27
CA SER A 121 -3.22 -0.89 2.18
C SER A 121 -1.78 -0.77 2.66
N VAL A 122 -0.85 -0.79 1.71
CA VAL A 122 0.56 -0.48 1.94
C VAL A 122 1.06 0.46 0.84
N ARG A 123 2.09 1.25 1.15
CA ARG A 123 2.83 2.03 0.16
C ARG A 123 4.32 1.74 0.32
N VAL A 124 5.00 1.59 -0.81
CA VAL A 124 6.44 1.30 -0.85
C VAL A 124 7.16 2.40 -1.60
N SER A 125 8.23 2.90 -0.99
CA SER A 125 9.16 3.87 -1.57
C SER A 125 10.60 3.38 -1.45
N ILE A 126 11.46 3.86 -2.35
CA ILE A 126 12.90 3.60 -2.28
C ILE A 126 13.52 4.63 -1.33
N VAL A 127 14.37 4.15 -0.42
CA VAL A 127 15.21 4.96 0.47
C VAL A 127 16.61 5.09 -0.13
N GLU A 128 17.15 4.00 -0.69
CA GLU A 128 18.46 3.91 -1.32
C GLU A 128 18.41 2.89 -2.47
N ASP A 129 19.06 3.19 -3.60
CA ASP A 129 19.13 2.32 -4.80
C ASP A 129 20.37 1.43 -4.82
#